data_AF-A0A0G0G8N9-F1
#
_entry.id   AF-A0A0G0G8N9-F1
#
_cell.length_a   1.000
_cell.length_b   1.000
_cell.length_c   1.000
_cell.angle_alpha   90.00
_cell.angle_beta   90.00
_cell.angle_gamma   90.00
#
_symmetry.space_group_name_H-M   'P 1'
#
loop_
_entity.id
_entity.type
_entity.pdbx_description
1 polymer ?
#
loop_
_entity_poly.entity_id
_entity_poly.type
_entity_poly.pdbx_seq_one_letter_code
_entity_poly.pdbx_strand_id
1 'polypeptide(L)'
;MDKNYGGVIWTNHALSRLRERGISQGDAWATFNRPDFSRYAKSQNAYVYYKIYNDEKIEVVAKKNEKGQWLILSVWSKNAEKDGKFLKKGNYFTNVITRFLDKFRKN
;
A
#
# COMPACT_ATOMS: atom_id res chain seq x y z
N MET A 1 -1.25 13.70 2.28
CA MET A 1 -0.27 12.65 2.59
C MET A 1 0.80 13.24 3.48
N ASP A 2 1.17 12.50 4.53
CA ASP A 2 2.09 12.93 5.58
C ASP A 2 3.45 12.24 5.39
N LYS A 3 4.56 12.97 5.53
CA LYS A 3 5.91 12.42 5.39
C LYS A 3 6.30 11.43 6.48
N ASN A 4 5.65 11.46 7.64
CA ASN A 4 5.97 10.59 8.79
C ASN A 4 4.82 9.64 9.16
N TYR A 5 3.94 9.36 8.20
CA TYR A 5 2.77 8.52 8.42
C TYR A 5 3.14 7.10 8.87
N GLY A 6 2.52 6.64 9.97
CA GLY A 6 2.65 5.26 10.43
C GLY A 6 4.04 4.88 10.96
N GLY A 7 4.79 5.85 11.47
CA GLY A 7 6.11 5.64 12.09
C GLY A 7 7.25 5.39 11.10
N VAL A 8 7.01 5.66 9.81
CA VAL A 8 8.02 5.53 8.74
C VAL A 8 8.15 6.83 7.96
N ILE A 9 9.31 7.02 7.32
CA ILE A 9 9.62 8.21 6.54
C ILE A 9 9.25 7.96 5.08
N TRP A 10 8.35 8.77 4.54
CA TRP A 10 7.94 8.72 3.13
C TRP A 10 8.75 9.71 2.32
N THR A 11 9.47 9.21 1.31
CA THR A 11 10.17 10.08 0.37
C THR A 11 9.17 10.85 -0.50
N ASN A 12 9.57 12.03 -0.97
CA ASN A 12 8.76 12.80 -1.93
C ASN A 12 8.43 11.97 -3.19
N HIS A 13 9.35 11.09 -3.60
CA HIS A 13 9.13 10.18 -4.71
C HIS A 13 7.99 9.20 -4.43
N ALA A 14 8.01 8.51 -3.28
CA ALA A 14 6.93 7.62 -2.89
C ALA A 14 5.57 8.35 -2.82
N LEU A 15 5.54 9.55 -2.24
CA LEU A 15 4.31 10.35 -2.17
C LEU A 15 3.78 10.77 -3.55
N SER A 16 4.66 11.09 -4.51
CA SER A 16 4.26 11.36 -5.89
C SER A 16 3.65 10.11 -6.53
N ARG A 17 4.31 8.96 -6.37
CA ARG A 17 3.88 7.68 -6.94
C ARG A 17 2.51 7.23 -6.45
N LEU A 18 2.23 7.46 -5.16
CA LEU A 18 0.91 7.21 -4.57
C LEU A 18 -0.17 8.06 -5.25
N ARG A 19 0.07 9.38 -5.41
CA ARG A 19 -0.89 10.29 -6.06
C ARG A 19 -1.12 9.93 -7.53
N GLU A 20 -0.04 9.67 -8.27
CA GLU A 20 -0.09 9.28 -9.69
C GLU A 20 -0.92 8.03 -9.94
N ARG A 21 -0.92 7.08 -8.99
CA ARG A 21 -1.60 5.77 -9.12
C ARG A 21 -2.92 5.69 -8.38
N GLY A 22 -3.33 6.76 -7.69
CA GLY A 22 -4.53 6.75 -6.86
C GLY A 22 -4.44 5.79 -5.66
N ILE A 23 -3.24 5.41 -5.22
CA ILE A 23 -3.04 4.51 -4.09
C ILE A 23 -3.11 5.32 -2.80
N SER A 24 -3.95 4.88 -1.86
CA SER A 24 -4.02 5.53 -0.55
C SER A 24 -2.73 5.27 0.23
N GLN A 25 -2.27 6.29 0.96
CA GLN A 25 -1.08 6.15 1.80
C GLN A 25 -1.29 5.11 2.92
N GLY A 26 -2.54 4.94 3.37
CA GLY A 26 -2.94 3.92 4.34
C GLY A 26 -2.76 2.50 3.81
N ASP A 27 -3.18 2.23 2.57
CA ASP A 27 -3.06 0.90 1.96
C ASP A 27 -1.59 0.56 1.69
N ALA A 28 -0.81 1.53 1.22
CA ALA A 28 0.63 1.34 1.06
C ALA A 28 1.32 1.08 2.42
N TRP A 29 0.93 1.78 3.47
CA TRP A 29 1.44 1.51 4.82
C TRP A 29 1.02 0.12 5.31
N ALA A 30 -0.22 -0.30 5.08
CA ALA A 30 -0.70 -1.63 5.44
C ALA A 30 0.06 -2.74 4.70
N THR A 31 0.42 -2.52 3.43
CA THR A 31 1.29 -3.41 2.64
C THR A 31 2.69 -3.54 3.24
N PHE A 32 3.28 -2.43 3.70
CA PHE A 32 4.58 -2.46 4.37
C PHE A 32 4.52 -3.14 5.75
N ASN A 33 3.47 -2.84 6.55
CA ASN A 33 3.36 -3.28 7.93
C ASN A 33 2.90 -4.75 8.05
N ARG A 34 2.00 -5.19 7.16
CA ARG A 34 1.49 -6.57 7.13
C ARG A 34 1.47 -7.10 5.69
N PRO A 35 2.65 -7.29 5.08
CA PRO A 35 2.78 -7.81 3.73
C PRO A 35 2.28 -9.25 3.66
N ASP A 36 1.82 -9.66 2.49
CA ASP A 36 1.63 -11.09 2.21
C ASP A 36 2.99 -11.75 1.95
N PHE A 37 3.89 -10.99 1.31
CA PHE A 37 5.23 -11.45 0.97
C PHE A 37 6.25 -10.32 1.06
N SER A 38 7.48 -10.68 1.39
CA SER A 38 8.62 -9.77 1.37
C SER A 38 9.80 -10.42 0.65
N ARG A 39 10.57 -9.61 -0.07
CA ARG A 39 11.82 -10.04 -0.71
C ARG A 39 12.89 -8.99 -0.54
N TYR A 40 14.11 -9.46 -0.29
CA TYR A 40 15.27 -8.58 -0.24
C TYR A 40 15.85 -8.36 -1.64
N ALA A 41 15.88 -7.12 -2.09
CA ALA A 41 16.47 -6.71 -3.36
C ALA A 41 17.94 -6.30 -3.14
N LYS A 42 18.86 -7.26 -3.32
CA LYS A 42 20.30 -7.06 -3.13
C LYS A 42 20.85 -5.85 -3.90
N SER A 43 20.43 -5.66 -5.15
CA SER A 43 20.89 -4.57 -6.02
C SER A 43 20.56 -3.17 -5.50
N GLN A 44 19.50 -3.03 -4.70
CA GLN A 44 19.04 -1.75 -4.16
C GLN A 44 19.29 -1.61 -2.65
N ASN A 45 19.84 -2.64 -2.00
CA ASN A 45 19.97 -2.74 -0.55
C ASN A 45 18.64 -2.36 0.14
N ALA A 46 17.53 -2.90 -0.37
CA ALA A 46 16.18 -2.54 0.03
C ALA A 46 15.29 -3.79 0.09
N TYR A 47 14.21 -3.70 0.85
CA TYR A 47 13.16 -4.71 0.91
C TYR A 47 11.99 -4.28 0.02
N VAL A 48 11.48 -5.24 -0.74
CA VAL A 48 10.23 -5.09 -1.49
C VAL A 48 9.18 -5.91 -0.76
N TYR A 49 8.17 -5.21 -0.26
CA TYR A 49 6.99 -5.76 0.37
C TYR A 49 5.86 -5.74 -0.64
N TYR A 50 5.05 -6.79 -0.71
CA TYR A 50 3.85 -6.73 -1.51
C TYR A 50 2.66 -7.39 -0.85
N LYS A 51 1.49 -6.91 -1.26
CA LYS A 51 0.20 -7.36 -0.80
C LYS A 51 -0.76 -7.38 -1.98
N ILE A 52 -1.57 -8.42 -2.06
CA ILE A 52 -2.56 -8.59 -3.12
C ILE A 52 -3.91 -8.15 -2.55
N TYR A 53 -4.46 -7.10 -3.15
CA TYR A 53 -5.79 -6.58 -2.87
C TYR A 53 -6.71 -6.97 -4.03
N ASN A 54 -7.44 -8.08 -3.87
CA ASN A 54 -8.25 -8.66 -4.94
C ASN A 54 -7.40 -8.91 -6.20
N ASP A 55 -7.55 -8.06 -7.22
CA ASP A 55 -6.86 -8.14 -8.50
C ASP A 55 -5.72 -7.11 -8.64
N GLU A 56 -5.40 -6.36 -7.58
CA GLU A 56 -4.33 -5.36 -7.58
C GLU A 56 -3.22 -5.76 -6.61
N LYS A 57 -2.01 -5.91 -7.13
CA LYS A 57 -0.81 -6.12 -6.33
C LYS A 57 -0.19 -4.76 -6.03
N ILE A 58 -0.16 -4.37 -4.76
CA ILE A 58 0.58 -3.19 -4.31
C ILE A 58 1.96 -3.64 -3.85
N GLU A 59 3.00 -2.99 -4.35
CA GLU A 59 4.39 -3.21 -3.96
C GLU A 59 4.99 -1.95 -3.33
N VAL A 60 5.68 -2.11 -2.21
CA VAL A 60 6.33 -1.04 -1.47
C VAL A 60 7.80 -1.37 -1.32
N VAL A 61 8.65 -0.46 -1.81
CA VAL A 61 10.10 -0.56 -1.67
C VAL A 61 10.53 0.28 -0.47
N ALA A 62 11.15 -0.37 0.52
CA ALA A 62 11.58 0.28 1.74
C ALA A 62 12.99 -0.14 2.16
N LYS A 63 13.71 0.77 2.82
CA LYS A 63 15.08 0.56 3.31
C LYS A 63 15.24 1.22 4.67
N LYS A 64 16.08 0.66 5.54
CA LYS A 64 16.50 1.36 6.77
C LYS A 64 17.64 2.34 6.50
N ASN A 65 17.55 3.54 7.06
CA ASN A 65 18.68 4.46 7.11
C ASN A 65 19.69 4.05 8.21
N GLU A 66 20.78 4.80 8.32
CA GLU A 66 21.83 4.60 9.33
C GLU A 66 21.32 4.70 10.78
N LYS A 67 20.24 5.46 10.99
CA LYS A 67 19.57 5.61 12.29
C LYS A 67 18.54 4.49 12.57
N GLY A 68 18.46 3.48 11.70
CA GLY A 68 17.52 2.37 11.83
C GLY A 68 16.06 2.71 11.47
N GLN A 69 15.79 3.91 10.96
CA GLN A 69 14.45 4.35 10.57
C GLN A 69 14.11 3.83 9.17
N TRP A 70 12.86 3.40 8.98
CA TRP A 70 12.37 2.95 7.69
C TRP A 70 12.08 4.13 6.76
N LEU A 71 12.69 4.10 5.58
CA LEU A 71 12.40 4.98 4.46
C LEU A 71 11.61 4.21 3.40
N ILE A 72 10.45 4.74 3.05
CA ILE A 72 9.66 4.29 1.90
C ILE A 72 10.18 5.02 0.65
N LEU A 73 10.82 4.27 -0.23
CA LEU A 73 11.50 4.78 -1.42
C LEU A 73 10.54 4.94 -2.60
N SER A 74 9.70 3.93 -2.84
CA SER A 74 8.72 3.95 -3.94
C SER A 74 7.56 3.02 -3.66
N VAL A 75 6.41 3.32 -4.27
CA VAL A 75 5.21 2.48 -4.27
C VAL A 75 4.79 2.23 -5.70
N TRP A 76 4.37 1.00 -5.97
CA TRP A 76 3.90 0.56 -7.27
C TRP A 76 2.61 -0.23 -7.09
N SER A 77 1.78 -0.21 -8.13
CA SER A 77 0.73 -1.21 -8.26
C SER A 77 0.81 -1.88 -9.62
N LYS A 78 0.39 -3.14 -9.66
CA LYS A 78 0.31 -3.95 -10.87
C LYS A 78 -0.97 -4.78 -10.80
N ASN A 79 -1.72 -4.85 -11.90
CA ASN A 79 -2.85 -5.77 -11.99
C ASN A 79 -2.36 -7.21 -11.89
N ALA A 80 -2.84 -7.93 -10.88
CA ALA A 80 -2.51 -9.32 -10.59
C ALA A 80 -2.95 -10.26 -11.72
N GLU A 81 -4.01 -9.92 -12.47
CA GLU A 81 -4.44 -10.72 -13.64
C GLU A 81 -3.37 -10.87 -14.73
N LYS A 82 -2.45 -9.92 -14.87
CA LYS A 82 -1.37 -10.02 -15.86
C LYS A 82 -0.23 -10.93 -15.41
N ASP A 83 -0.14 -11.25 -14.12
CA ASP A 83 0.81 -12.20 -13.54
C ASP A 83 0.05 -13.49 -13.22
N GLY A 84 -0.24 -14.26 -14.26
CA GLY A 84 -0.96 -15.53 -14.27
C GLY A 84 -1.22 -16.21 -12.90
N LYS A 85 -2.52 -16.41 -12.64
CA LYS A 85 -3.16 -17.26 -11.61
C LYS A 85 -3.52 -16.51 -10.31
N PHE A 86 -4.79 -16.10 -10.18
CA PHE A 86 -5.80 -16.60 -9.20
C PHE A 86 -6.98 -15.60 -9.04
N LEU A 87 -8.19 -16.12 -9.33
CA LEU A 87 -9.54 -15.83 -8.82
C LEU A 87 -10.17 -14.42 -8.95
N LYS A 88 -10.97 -14.28 -10.02
CA LYS A 88 -12.13 -13.38 -10.10
C LYS A 88 -13.11 -13.56 -8.93
N LYS A 89 -13.43 -12.49 -8.18
CA LYS A 89 -14.83 -12.02 -7.90
C LYS A 89 -14.92 -10.81 -6.94
N GLY A 90 -15.56 -9.74 -7.43
CA GLY A 90 -16.67 -9.07 -6.72
C GLY A 90 -16.37 -7.80 -5.91
N ASN A 91 -17.05 -6.71 -6.28
CA ASN A 91 -17.11 -5.40 -5.62
C ASN A 91 -17.42 -5.47 -4.11
N TYR A 92 -16.50 -5.04 -3.24
CA TYR A 92 -16.78 -4.87 -1.81
C TYR A 92 -16.26 -3.57 -1.16
N PHE A 93 -15.70 -2.62 -1.91
CA PHE A 93 -15.13 -1.38 -1.33
C PHE A 93 -16.05 -0.15 -1.29
N THR A 94 -17.36 -0.29 -1.55
CA THR A 94 -18.31 0.83 -1.42
C THR A 94 -19.21 0.82 -0.18
N ASN A 95 -19.07 -0.12 0.77
CA ASN A 95 -20.04 -0.26 1.87
C ASN A 95 -19.52 -0.03 3.31
N VAL A 96 -18.35 0.59 3.50
CA VAL A 96 -17.89 0.94 4.87
C VAL A 96 -18.34 2.36 5.29
N ILE A 97 -18.63 3.26 4.34
CA ILE A 97 -19.07 4.64 4.64
C ILE A 97 -20.60 4.72 4.89
N THR A 98 -21.40 3.79 4.37
CA THR A 98 -22.86 3.82 4.52
C THR A 98 -23.38 3.29 5.85
N ARG A 99 -22.64 2.44 6.57
CA ARG A 99 -23.11 1.90 7.87
C ARG A 99 -23.07 2.91 9.03
N PHE A 100 -22.32 3.99 8.91
CA PHE A 100 -22.21 5.00 9.98
C PHE A 100 -23.20 6.18 9.80
N LEU A 101 -23.66 6.43 8.58
CA LEU A 101 -24.57 7.56 8.26
C LEU A 101 -26.07 7.24 8.41
N ASP A 102 -26.47 5.96 8.42
CA ASP A 102 -27.88 5.58 8.66
C ASP A 102 -28.29 5.62 10.14
N LYS A 103 -27.34 5.79 11.08
CA LYS A 103 -27.64 5.85 12.52
C LYS A 103 -28.10 7.23 13.00
N PHE A 104 -28.00 8.27 12.17
CA PHE A 104 -28.37 9.65 12.52
C PHE A 104 -29.54 10.23 11.69
N ARG A 105 -30.16 9.42 10.82
CA ARG A 105 -31.34 9.83 10.03
C ARG A 105 -32.63 9.12 10.46
N LYS A 106 -32.87 9.08 11.78
CA LYS A 106 -34.18 8.83 12.38
C LYS A 106 -34.26 9.63 13.68
N ASN A 107 -34.59 10.92 13.52
CA ASN A 107 -35.49 11.67 14.40
C ASN A 107 -36.48 12.35 13.48
#